data_AF-A0A1I6YMQ0-F1
#
_entry.id   AF-A0A1I6YMQ0-F1
#
_cell.length_a   1.000
_cell.length_b   1.000
_cell.length_c   1.000
_cell.angle_alpha   90.00
_cell.angle_beta   90.00
_cell.angle_gamma   90.00
#
_symmetry.space_group_name_H-M   'P 1'
#
loop_
_entity.id
_entity.type
_entity.pdbx_description
1 polymer ?
#
loop_
_entity_poly.entity_id
_entity_poly.type
_entity_poly.pdbx_seq_one_letter_code
_entity_poly.pdbx_strand_id
1 'polypeptide(L)'
;MKTSTRAILALFISVSIWSCSEKQTSSGDVYFNKGEYEKAANEYSEDLKYNPNDVRMLYNRGRANEEQGNFEEAKADFEKALEVEPNNFQVLLSLANVHYNEKNYTNALLYSDQAAEISGAPAMASFMKARALHQLGKPEEALKAYGNAIAVDKEFGQAYFNRGLLKVAMKNVGASCEDFQLAKALEYPGAEEAFEKYCK
;
A
#
# COMPACT_ATOMS: atom_id res chain seq x y z
N MET A 1 -68.88 -32.77 -24.15
CA MET A 1 -67.93 -32.52 -25.27
C MET A 1 -66.55 -32.31 -24.68
N LYS A 2 -65.57 -33.08 -25.18
CA LYS A 2 -64.15 -33.07 -24.79
C LYS A 2 -63.42 -31.83 -25.35
N THR A 3 -62.50 -31.26 -24.56
CA THR A 3 -61.18 -30.69 -24.96
C THR A 3 -60.42 -30.40 -23.65
N SER A 4 -59.44 -31.19 -23.20
CA SER A 4 -58.09 -31.48 -23.70
C SER A 4 -57.07 -30.35 -23.45
N THR A 5 -56.07 -30.65 -22.58
CA THR A 5 -54.67 -30.17 -22.57
C THR A 5 -54.42 -28.66 -22.33
N ARG A 6 -53.55 -28.18 -21.44
CA ARG A 6 -52.16 -28.60 -21.13
C ARG A 6 -51.73 -28.00 -19.78
N ALA A 7 -50.98 -28.78 -19.02
CA ALA A 7 -50.18 -28.32 -17.89
C ALA A 7 -48.97 -27.50 -18.37
N ILE A 8 -48.63 -26.40 -17.70
CA ILE A 8 -47.27 -25.85 -17.67
C ILE A 8 -46.99 -25.44 -16.22
N LEU A 9 -46.21 -26.28 -15.55
CA LEU A 9 -45.60 -26.05 -14.26
C LEU A 9 -44.32 -25.22 -14.52
N ALA A 10 -44.35 -23.92 -14.28
CA ALA A 10 -43.14 -23.09 -14.35
C ALA A 10 -42.58 -22.92 -12.93
N LEU A 11 -41.67 -23.82 -12.55
CA LEU A 11 -40.81 -23.68 -11.38
C LEU A 11 -39.86 -22.50 -11.61
N PHE A 12 -40.15 -21.36 -10.98
CA PHE A 12 -39.16 -20.30 -10.78
C PHE A 12 -38.14 -20.78 -9.74
N ILE A 13 -37.20 -21.61 -10.15
CA ILE A 13 -35.94 -21.76 -9.43
C ILE A 13 -35.13 -20.53 -9.81
N SER A 14 -35.34 -19.43 -9.10
CA SER A 14 -34.35 -18.36 -9.05
C SER A 14 -33.14 -18.97 -8.35
N VAL A 15 -32.25 -19.56 -9.15
CA VAL A 15 -30.92 -19.93 -8.70
C VAL A 15 -30.27 -18.61 -8.30
N SER A 16 -30.28 -18.33 -7.00
CA SER A 16 -29.41 -17.35 -6.39
C SER A 16 -28.00 -17.88 -6.57
N ILE A 17 -27.42 -17.63 -7.75
CA ILE A 17 -26.00 -17.85 -7.98
C ILE A 17 -25.33 -16.82 -7.08
N TRP A 18 -24.93 -17.32 -5.92
CA TRP A 18 -23.97 -16.70 -5.04
C TRP A 18 -22.68 -16.60 -5.87
N SER A 19 -22.55 -15.53 -6.65
CA SER A 19 -21.29 -15.24 -7.32
C SER A 19 -20.32 -14.85 -6.22
N CYS A 20 -19.45 -15.77 -5.83
CA CYS A 20 -18.13 -15.38 -5.35
C CYS A 20 -17.63 -14.32 -6.32
N SER A 21 -17.31 -13.12 -5.83
CA SER A 21 -16.74 -12.05 -6.65
C SER A 21 -15.36 -12.50 -7.11
N GLU A 22 -15.30 -13.23 -8.21
CA GLU A 22 -14.05 -13.55 -8.88
C GLU A 22 -13.45 -12.21 -9.30
N LYS A 23 -12.28 -11.87 -8.74
CA LYS A 23 -11.60 -10.61 -9.06
C LYS A 23 -11.23 -10.66 -10.54
N GLN A 24 -12.02 -10.00 -11.38
CA GLN A 24 -11.84 -10.02 -12.82
C GLN A 24 -10.48 -9.42 -13.20
N THR A 25 -9.58 -10.24 -13.72
CA THR A 25 -8.31 -9.79 -14.30
C THR A 25 -8.61 -8.94 -15.54
N SER A 26 -8.12 -7.69 -15.58
CA SER A 26 -8.23 -6.86 -16.78
C SER A 26 -7.05 -7.11 -17.72
N SER A 27 -7.18 -6.72 -18.99
CA SER A 27 -6.06 -6.73 -19.94
C SER A 27 -4.87 -5.91 -19.43
N GLY A 28 -5.13 -4.81 -18.73
CA GLY A 28 -4.10 -3.99 -18.09
C GLY A 28 -3.29 -4.75 -17.05
N ASP A 29 -3.93 -5.60 -16.23
CA ASP A 29 -3.24 -6.42 -15.21
C ASP A 29 -2.22 -7.37 -15.89
N VAL A 30 -2.55 -7.89 -17.07
CA VAL A 30 -1.67 -8.79 -17.83
C VAL A 30 -0.42 -8.06 -18.33
N TYR A 31 -0.56 -6.85 -18.89
CA TYR A 31 0.58 -6.06 -19.33
C TYR A 31 1.42 -5.56 -18.16
N PHE A 32 0.78 -5.17 -17.05
CA PHE A 32 1.47 -4.72 -15.85
C PHE A 32 2.40 -5.82 -15.30
N ASN A 33 1.91 -7.06 -15.21
CA ASN A 33 2.71 -8.20 -14.75
C ASN A 33 3.89 -8.56 -15.68
N LYS A 34 3.87 -8.11 -16.94
CA LYS A 34 4.97 -8.25 -17.89
C LYS A 34 5.95 -7.08 -17.86
N GLY A 35 5.70 -6.05 -17.04
CA GLY A 35 6.47 -4.80 -17.03
C GLY A 35 6.17 -3.87 -18.21
N GLU A 36 5.12 -4.16 -18.99
CA GLU A 36 4.70 -3.35 -20.14
C GLU A 36 3.78 -2.20 -19.66
N TYR A 37 4.31 -1.31 -18.81
CA TYR A 37 3.52 -0.34 -18.05
C TYR A 37 2.76 0.68 -18.90
N GLU A 38 3.34 1.14 -20.01
CA GLU A 38 2.66 2.04 -20.95
C GLU A 38 1.39 1.38 -21.52
N LYS A 39 1.48 0.12 -21.95
CA LYS A 39 0.32 -0.63 -22.44
C LYS A 39 -0.69 -0.90 -21.33
N ALA A 40 -0.21 -1.22 -20.12
CA ALA A 40 -1.09 -1.39 -18.97
C ALA A 40 -1.91 -0.12 -18.71
N ALA A 41 -1.26 1.06 -18.69
CA ALA A 41 -1.93 2.34 -18.49
C ALA A 41 -2.97 2.65 -19.58
N ASN A 42 -2.68 2.27 -20.83
CA ASN A 42 -3.63 2.40 -21.94
C ASN A 42 -4.86 1.49 -21.74
N GLU A 43 -4.68 0.22 -21.42
CA GLU A 43 -5.80 -0.71 -21.16
C GLU A 43 -6.67 -0.24 -19.98
N TYR A 44 -6.05 0.16 -18.86
CA TYR A 44 -6.81 0.72 -17.73
C TYR A 44 -7.57 2.00 -18.11
N SER A 45 -7.02 2.81 -19.03
CA SER A 45 -7.72 4.00 -19.54
C SER A 45 -8.94 3.63 -20.38
N GLU A 46 -8.88 2.55 -21.16
CA GLU A 46 -10.06 2.02 -21.86
C GLU A 46 -11.13 1.53 -20.87
N ASP A 47 -10.74 0.81 -19.81
CA ASP A 47 -11.67 0.36 -18.76
C ASP A 47 -12.36 1.56 -18.07
N LEU A 48 -11.58 2.61 -17.76
CA LEU A 48 -12.07 3.84 -17.13
C LEU A 48 -13.01 4.67 -18.03
N LYS A 49 -13.07 4.45 -19.34
CA LYS A 49 -14.10 5.08 -20.19
C LYS A 49 -15.50 4.57 -19.86
N TYR A 50 -15.62 3.30 -19.43
CA TYR A 50 -16.89 2.67 -19.09
C TYR A 50 -17.27 2.89 -17.63
N ASN A 51 -16.28 2.87 -16.72
CA ASN A 51 -16.47 3.20 -15.32
C ASN A 51 -15.38 4.18 -14.83
N PRO A 52 -15.59 5.50 -14.96
CA PRO A 52 -14.58 6.50 -14.63
C PRO A 52 -14.16 6.58 -13.17
N ASN A 53 -14.92 5.95 -12.27
CA ASN A 53 -14.71 5.96 -10.82
C ASN A 53 -14.34 4.57 -10.28
N ASP A 54 -13.93 3.64 -11.16
CA ASP A 54 -13.41 2.35 -10.72
C ASP A 54 -12.08 2.54 -9.98
N VAL A 55 -12.13 2.46 -8.65
CA VAL A 55 -10.97 2.65 -7.76
C VAL A 55 -9.83 1.68 -8.08
N ARG A 56 -10.14 0.44 -8.49
CA ARG A 56 -9.11 -0.55 -8.85
C ARG A 56 -8.39 -0.12 -10.12
N MET A 57 -9.12 0.37 -11.13
CA MET A 57 -8.52 0.81 -12.39
C MET A 57 -7.76 2.13 -12.24
N LEU A 58 -8.28 3.08 -11.45
CA LEU A 58 -7.55 4.29 -11.08
C LEU A 58 -6.25 3.95 -10.36
N TYR A 59 -6.32 3.11 -9.32
CA TYR A 59 -5.13 2.66 -8.59
C TYR A 59 -4.11 1.96 -9.49
N ASN A 60 -4.55 1.01 -10.31
CA ASN A 60 -3.64 0.25 -11.17
C ASN A 60 -3.02 1.13 -12.29
N ARG A 61 -3.77 2.08 -12.84
CA ARG A 61 -3.22 3.05 -13.80
C ARG A 61 -2.23 4.00 -13.13
N GLY A 62 -2.54 4.47 -11.92
CA GLY A 62 -1.63 5.28 -11.11
C GLY A 62 -0.32 4.54 -10.83
N ARG A 63 -0.40 3.25 -10.46
CA ARG A 63 0.78 2.39 -10.31
C ARG A 63 1.58 2.24 -11.60
N ALA A 64 0.91 2.02 -12.73
CA ALA A 64 1.60 1.91 -14.02
C ALA A 64 2.33 3.21 -14.40
N ASN A 65 1.75 4.37 -14.08
CA ASN A 65 2.39 5.68 -14.26
C ASN A 65 3.57 5.89 -13.30
N GLU A 66 3.46 5.45 -12.04
CA GLU A 66 4.57 5.49 -11.06
C GLU A 66 5.79 4.71 -11.57
N GLU A 67 5.60 3.49 -12.08
CA GLU A 67 6.69 2.65 -12.62
C GLU A 67 7.35 3.26 -13.87
N GLN A 68 6.65 4.14 -14.59
CA GLN A 68 7.18 4.90 -15.73
C GLN A 68 7.86 6.21 -15.31
N GLY A 69 7.75 6.62 -14.04
CA GLY A 69 8.21 7.92 -13.55
C GLY A 69 7.26 9.08 -13.83
N ASN A 70 6.04 8.80 -14.29
CA ASN A 70 4.98 9.78 -14.54
C ASN A 70 4.25 10.11 -13.23
N PHE A 71 4.95 10.75 -12.29
CA PHE A 71 4.47 10.91 -10.92
C PHE A 71 3.25 11.83 -10.79
N GLU A 72 3.11 12.85 -11.64
CA GLU A 72 1.95 13.76 -11.59
C GLU A 72 0.67 13.03 -12.02
N GLU A 73 0.73 12.26 -13.10
CA GLU A 73 -0.37 11.42 -13.57
C GLU A 73 -0.73 10.33 -12.54
N ALA A 74 0.28 9.73 -11.91
CA ALA A 74 0.07 8.77 -10.83
C ALA A 74 -0.68 9.38 -9.64
N LYS A 75 -0.25 10.56 -9.18
CA LYS A 75 -0.92 11.28 -8.08
C LYS A 75 -2.36 11.63 -8.44
N ALA A 76 -2.62 12.15 -9.64
CA ALA A 76 -3.97 12.50 -10.07
C ALA A 76 -4.92 11.29 -10.04
N ASP A 77 -4.44 10.11 -10.47
CA ASP A 77 -5.22 8.87 -10.40
C ASP A 77 -5.47 8.40 -8.96
N PHE A 78 -4.46 8.47 -8.10
CA PHE A 78 -4.61 8.11 -6.68
C PHE A 78 -5.52 9.07 -5.92
N GLU A 79 -5.41 10.39 -6.16
CA GLU A 79 -6.28 11.40 -5.57
C GLU A 79 -7.74 11.17 -5.99
N LYS A 80 -7.98 10.92 -7.28
CA LYS A 80 -9.32 10.56 -7.77
C LYS A 80 -9.83 9.26 -7.16
N ALA A 81 -8.96 8.27 -6.93
CA ALA A 81 -9.33 7.04 -6.22
C ALA A 81 -9.77 7.33 -4.76
N LEU A 82 -9.11 8.26 -4.07
CA LEU A 82 -9.50 8.68 -2.72
C LEU A 82 -10.77 9.53 -2.67
N GLU A 83 -11.11 10.26 -3.73
CA GLU A 83 -12.42 10.92 -3.82
C GLU A 83 -13.57 9.90 -3.77
N VAL A 84 -13.34 8.69 -4.29
CA VAL A 84 -14.34 7.60 -4.30
C VAL A 84 -14.25 6.75 -3.03
N GLU A 85 -13.04 6.35 -2.61
CA GLU A 85 -12.78 5.57 -1.39
C GLU A 85 -11.75 6.27 -0.49
N PRO A 86 -12.19 7.21 0.37
CA PRO A 86 -11.28 8.03 1.18
C PRO A 86 -10.40 7.25 2.17
N ASN A 87 -10.85 6.07 2.58
CA ASN A 87 -10.17 5.21 3.56
C ASN A 87 -9.49 4.00 2.91
N ASN A 88 -9.06 4.12 1.65
CA ASN A 88 -8.31 3.06 0.99
C ASN A 88 -6.81 3.17 1.35
N PHE A 89 -6.35 2.34 2.31
CA PHE A 89 -4.96 2.40 2.77
C PHE A 89 -3.93 2.11 1.66
N GLN A 90 -4.27 1.33 0.64
CA GLN A 90 -3.35 1.02 -0.47
C GLN A 90 -3.09 2.27 -1.32
N VAL A 91 -4.13 3.04 -1.58
CA VAL A 91 -4.06 4.31 -2.32
C VAL A 91 -3.33 5.36 -1.48
N LEU A 92 -3.70 5.53 -0.20
CA LEU A 92 -3.03 6.45 0.73
C LEU A 92 -1.53 6.17 0.85
N LEU A 93 -1.12 4.90 0.97
CA LEU A 93 0.30 4.54 1.05
C LEU A 93 1.04 4.81 -0.27
N SER A 94 0.37 4.67 -1.41
CA SER A 94 0.98 4.98 -2.71
C SER A 94 1.22 6.49 -2.86
N LEU A 95 0.26 7.33 -2.48
CA LEU A 95 0.45 8.79 -2.41
C LEU A 95 1.55 9.18 -1.42
N ALA A 96 1.59 8.55 -0.24
CA ALA A 96 2.65 8.78 0.71
C ALA A 96 4.03 8.43 0.13
N ASN A 97 4.11 7.38 -0.71
CA ASN A 97 5.37 6.91 -1.31
C ASN A 97 5.85 7.89 -2.37
N VAL A 98 4.96 8.28 -3.28
CA VAL A 98 5.28 9.25 -4.33
C VAL A 98 5.77 10.56 -3.71
N HIS A 99 5.05 11.11 -2.73
CA HIS A 99 5.48 12.34 -2.07
C HIS A 99 6.77 12.18 -1.27
N TYR A 100 7.01 11.01 -0.67
CA TYR A 100 8.30 10.75 -0.02
C TYR A 100 9.46 10.79 -1.03
N ASN A 101 9.28 10.19 -2.21
CA ASN A 101 10.28 10.18 -3.28
C ASN A 101 10.54 11.58 -3.85
N GLU A 102 9.51 12.42 -3.92
CA GLU A 102 9.59 13.85 -4.25
C GLU A 102 10.21 14.71 -3.14
N LYS A 103 10.53 14.10 -1.98
CA LYS A 103 10.97 14.80 -0.75
C LYS A 103 9.94 15.76 -0.18
N ASN A 104 8.67 15.65 -0.59
CA ASN A 104 7.56 16.33 0.05
C ASN A 104 7.11 15.54 1.29
N TYR A 105 7.95 15.59 2.32
CA TYR A 105 7.74 14.80 3.53
C TYR A 105 6.50 15.23 4.34
N THR A 106 6.02 16.46 4.15
CA THR A 106 4.77 16.95 4.76
C THR A 106 3.57 16.18 4.22
N ASN A 107 3.43 16.05 2.90
CA ASN A 107 2.35 15.26 2.32
C ASN A 107 2.56 13.75 2.52
N ALA A 108 3.81 13.28 2.51
CA ALA A 108 4.11 11.89 2.85
C ALA A 108 3.62 11.54 4.26
N LEU A 109 3.83 12.45 5.23
CA LEU A 109 3.31 12.32 6.58
C LEU A 109 1.77 12.35 6.59
N LEU A 110 1.14 13.33 5.92
CA LEU A 110 -0.32 13.45 5.87
C LEU A 110 -0.99 12.14 5.44
N TYR A 111 -0.60 11.58 4.30
CA TYR A 111 -1.25 10.39 3.76
C TYR A 111 -0.89 9.11 4.52
N SER A 112 0.35 8.97 5.01
CA SER A 112 0.73 7.81 5.83
C SER A 112 0.10 7.83 7.23
N ASP A 113 -0.18 9.02 7.78
CA ASP A 113 -0.91 9.18 9.04
C ASP A 113 -2.36 8.76 8.88
N GLN A 114 -3.05 9.28 7.86
CA GLN A 114 -4.39 8.83 7.48
C GLN A 114 -4.45 7.31 7.25
N ALA A 115 -3.46 6.74 6.57
CA ALA A 115 -3.38 5.30 6.35
C ALA A 115 -3.26 4.52 7.67
N ALA A 116 -2.48 5.02 8.63
CA ALA A 116 -2.21 4.36 9.90
C ALA A 116 -3.41 4.42 10.88
N GLU A 117 -4.35 5.34 10.67
CA GLU A 117 -5.59 5.44 11.46
C GLU A 117 -6.68 4.44 11.03
N ILE A 118 -6.54 3.83 9.85
CA ILE A 118 -7.51 2.87 9.34
C ILE A 118 -7.39 1.54 10.09
N SER A 119 -8.52 1.02 10.58
CA SER A 119 -8.57 -0.29 11.24
C SER A 119 -8.06 -1.39 10.31
N GLY A 120 -7.07 -2.15 10.77
CA GLY A 120 -6.45 -3.22 9.98
C GLY A 120 -5.41 -2.74 8.97
N ALA A 121 -4.97 -1.47 9.04
CA ALA A 121 -3.88 -0.97 8.23
C ALA A 121 -2.60 -1.80 8.43
N PRO A 122 -1.83 -2.04 7.35
CA PRO A 122 -0.60 -2.81 7.44
C PRO A 122 0.48 -2.05 8.22
N ALA A 123 1.46 -2.77 8.76
CA ALA A 123 2.62 -2.19 9.44
C ALA A 123 3.35 -1.13 8.60
N MET A 124 3.30 -1.28 7.27
CA MET A 124 3.83 -0.31 6.30
C MET A 124 3.31 1.12 6.53
N ALA A 125 2.05 1.30 6.97
CA ALA A 125 1.51 2.64 7.20
C ALA A 125 2.23 3.39 8.32
N SER A 126 2.38 2.76 9.48
CA SER A 126 3.15 3.33 10.58
C SER A 126 4.63 3.50 10.24
N PHE A 127 5.19 2.60 9.43
CA PHE A 127 6.57 2.70 8.96
C PHE A 127 6.80 3.90 8.03
N MET A 128 5.90 4.14 7.08
CA MET A 128 5.99 5.30 6.20
C MET A 128 5.81 6.62 6.96
N LYS A 129 4.89 6.65 7.92
CA LYS A 129 4.75 7.76 8.87
C LYS A 129 6.06 8.03 9.61
N ALA A 130 6.71 6.99 10.12
CA ALA A 130 7.99 7.11 10.82
C ALA A 130 9.10 7.67 9.92
N ARG A 131 9.18 7.21 8.67
CA ARG A 131 10.15 7.73 7.69
C ARG A 131 9.92 9.21 7.40
N ALA A 132 8.68 9.62 7.18
CA ALA A 132 8.34 11.02 6.93
C ALA A 132 8.67 11.91 8.15
N LEU A 133 8.28 11.49 9.36
CA LEU A 133 8.61 12.19 10.61
C LEU A 133 10.13 12.34 10.82
N HIS A 134 10.90 11.30 10.52
CA HIS A 134 12.36 11.37 10.61
C HIS A 134 12.92 12.46 9.69
N GLN A 135 12.49 12.49 8.42
CA GLN A 135 12.95 13.51 7.47
C GLN A 135 12.51 14.93 7.84
N LEU A 136 11.37 15.07 8.52
CA LEU A 136 10.88 16.35 9.04
C LEU A 136 11.57 16.79 10.35
N GLY A 137 12.58 16.05 10.83
CA GLY A 137 13.30 16.40 12.05
C GLY A 137 12.47 16.16 13.32
N LYS A 138 11.54 15.20 13.29
CA LYS A 138 10.69 14.80 14.43
C LYS A 138 11.08 13.39 14.94
N PRO A 139 12.30 13.23 15.49
CA PRO A 139 12.86 11.90 15.76
C PRO A 139 12.08 11.12 16.85
N GLU A 140 11.56 11.79 17.88
CA GLU A 140 10.80 11.11 18.94
C GLU A 140 9.47 10.54 18.43
N GLU A 141 8.75 11.33 17.61
CA GLU A 141 7.52 10.87 16.96
C GLU A 141 7.82 9.72 15.99
N ALA A 142 8.95 9.80 15.26
CA ALA A 142 9.39 8.74 14.36
C ALA A 142 9.73 7.43 15.11
N LEU A 143 10.41 7.49 16.26
CA LEU A 143 10.67 6.30 17.09
C LEU A 143 9.38 5.61 17.51
N LYS A 144 8.38 6.39 17.93
CA LYS A 144 7.05 5.86 18.28
C LYS A 144 6.38 5.21 17.08
N ALA A 145 6.40 5.87 15.91
CA ALA A 145 5.79 5.33 14.70
C ALA A 145 6.49 4.05 14.20
N TYR A 146 7.82 3.94 14.29
CA TYR A 146 8.51 2.67 14.04
C TYR A 146 8.09 1.58 15.04
N GLY A 147 7.93 1.93 16.32
CA GLY A 147 7.40 1.03 17.34
C GLY A 147 5.99 0.52 17.01
N ASN A 148 5.13 1.39 16.50
CA ASN A 148 3.79 1.00 16.06
C ASN A 148 3.83 0.03 14.86
N ALA A 149 4.72 0.27 13.88
CA ALA A 149 4.89 -0.66 12.76
C ALA A 149 5.31 -2.06 13.25
N ILE A 150 6.28 -2.13 14.17
CA ILE A 150 6.77 -3.36 14.78
C ILE A 150 5.68 -4.05 15.63
N ALA A 151 4.80 -3.28 16.27
CA ALA A 151 3.70 -3.84 17.04
C ALA A 151 2.64 -4.52 16.16
N VAL A 152 2.45 -4.02 14.93
CA VAL A 152 1.57 -4.64 13.92
C VAL A 152 2.23 -5.86 13.28
N ASP A 153 3.51 -5.76 12.92
CA ASP A 153 4.28 -6.85 12.31
C ASP A 153 5.65 -6.98 12.99
N LYS A 154 5.80 -8.06 13.76
CA LYS A 154 7.03 -8.39 14.49
C LYS A 154 8.14 -8.91 13.60
N GLU A 155 7.85 -9.28 12.35
CA GLU A 155 8.83 -9.76 11.37
C GLU A 155 9.28 -8.63 10.44
N PHE A 156 8.89 -7.38 10.71
CA PHE A 156 9.23 -6.23 9.88
C PHE A 156 10.67 -5.75 10.11
N GLY A 157 11.65 -6.52 9.63
CA GLY A 157 13.09 -6.27 9.84
C GLY A 157 13.53 -4.86 9.43
N GLN A 158 12.94 -4.29 8.38
CA GLN A 158 13.22 -2.93 7.94
C GLN A 158 12.85 -1.87 8.99
N ALA A 159 11.76 -2.07 9.73
CA ALA A 159 11.32 -1.14 10.77
C ALA A 159 12.28 -1.16 11.97
N TYR A 160 12.75 -2.34 12.37
CA TYR A 160 13.80 -2.48 13.39
C TYR A 160 15.08 -1.77 12.95
N PHE A 161 15.56 -2.07 11.75
CA PHE A 161 16.80 -1.48 11.24
C PHE A 161 16.76 0.05 11.21
N ASN A 162 15.68 0.63 10.66
CA ASN A 162 15.54 2.08 10.59
C ASN A 162 15.35 2.73 11.96
N ARG A 163 14.67 2.08 12.90
CA ARG A 163 14.56 2.55 14.29
C ARG A 163 15.93 2.53 14.99
N GLY A 164 16.72 1.48 14.78
CA GLY A 164 18.09 1.37 15.28
C GLY A 164 18.99 2.50 14.76
N LEU A 165 18.97 2.75 13.44
CA LEU A 165 19.72 3.86 12.84
C LEU A 165 19.29 5.23 13.39
N LEU A 166 17.99 5.44 13.60
CA LEU A 166 17.48 6.67 14.19
C LEU A 166 17.99 6.83 15.64
N LYS A 167 17.98 5.77 16.45
CA LYS A 167 18.54 5.80 17.82
C LYS A 167 20.03 6.14 17.82
N VAL A 168 20.81 5.60 16.87
CA VAL A 168 22.21 5.97 16.67
C VAL A 168 22.35 7.46 16.36
N ALA A 169 21.55 7.99 15.43
CA ALA A 169 21.56 9.41 15.07
C ALA A 169 21.23 10.32 16.27
N MET A 170 20.36 9.84 17.16
CA MET A 170 20.01 10.50 18.43
C MET A 170 21.06 10.29 19.55
N LYS A 171 22.21 9.66 19.25
CA LYS A 171 23.27 9.30 20.21
C LYS A 171 22.84 8.32 21.31
N ASN A 172 21.73 7.61 21.12
CA ASN A 172 21.28 6.53 21.99
C ASN A 172 21.74 5.18 21.46
N VAL A 173 23.06 5.01 21.35
CA VAL A 173 23.67 3.85 20.68
C VAL A 173 23.34 2.54 21.41
N GLY A 174 23.38 2.51 22.75
CA GLY A 174 23.07 1.30 23.52
C GLY A 174 21.67 0.74 23.23
N ALA A 175 20.66 1.61 23.10
CA ALA A 175 19.30 1.19 22.79
C ALA A 175 19.09 0.75 21.34
N SER A 176 20.05 1.03 20.44
CA SER A 176 19.98 0.61 19.03
C SER A 176 20.35 -0.85 18.81
N CYS A 177 21.06 -1.46 19.76
CA CYS A 177 21.64 -2.78 19.59
C CYS A 177 20.61 -3.91 19.55
N GLU A 178 19.56 -3.80 20.37
CA GLU A 178 18.43 -4.72 20.30
C GLU A 178 17.73 -4.65 18.93
N ASP A 179 17.58 -3.45 18.38
CA ASP A 179 16.97 -3.27 17.05
C ASP A 179 17.82 -3.90 15.95
N PHE A 180 19.14 -3.68 15.96
CA PHE A 180 20.02 -4.29 14.96
C PHE A 180 20.11 -5.81 15.13
N GLN A 181 20.13 -6.31 16.35
CA GLN A 181 20.11 -7.75 16.62
C GLN A 181 18.83 -8.41 16.09
N LEU A 182 17.67 -7.80 16.31
CA LEU A 182 16.39 -8.29 15.79
C LEU A 182 16.32 -8.20 14.27
N ALA A 183 16.73 -7.07 13.68
CA ALA A 183 16.78 -6.91 12.23
C ALA A 183 17.71 -7.94 11.57
N LYS A 184 18.85 -8.24 12.20
CA LYS A 184 19.79 -9.27 11.77
C LYS A 184 19.19 -10.68 11.87
N ALA A 185 18.48 -10.99 12.95
CA ALA A 185 17.79 -12.27 13.11
C ALA A 185 16.69 -12.49 12.06
N LEU A 186 16.11 -11.39 11.56
CA LEU A 186 15.16 -11.36 10.44
C LEU A 186 15.86 -11.27 9.07
N GLU A 187 17.18 -11.45 9.02
CA GLU A 187 18.01 -11.42 7.81
C GLU A 187 17.87 -10.12 7.00
N TYR A 188 17.55 -9.00 7.66
CA TYR A 188 17.39 -7.72 6.96
C TYR A 188 18.74 -7.20 6.45
N PRO A 189 18.87 -6.83 5.16
CA PRO A 189 20.12 -6.38 4.57
C PRO A 189 20.77 -5.21 5.33
N GLY A 190 22.08 -5.33 5.60
CA GLY A 190 22.86 -4.32 6.32
C GLY A 190 22.74 -4.38 7.85
N ALA A 191 21.85 -5.19 8.41
CA ALA A 191 21.68 -5.28 9.87
C ALA A 191 22.88 -5.89 10.60
N GLU A 192 23.55 -6.89 10.02
CA GLU A 192 24.79 -7.46 10.55
C GLU A 192 25.87 -6.37 10.67
N GLU A 193 26.14 -5.66 9.56
CA GLU A 193 27.15 -4.58 9.52
C GLU A 193 26.85 -3.47 10.53
N ALA A 194 25.58 -3.07 10.66
CA ALA A 194 25.17 -2.07 11.64
C ALA A 194 25.36 -2.56 13.08
N PHE A 195 25.00 -3.82 13.37
CA PHE A 195 25.23 -4.42 14.68
C PHE A 195 26.72 -4.44 15.03
N GLU A 196 27.58 -4.90 14.11
CA GLU A 196 29.01 -4.97 14.35
C GLU A 196 29.65 -3.59 14.55
N LYS A 197 29.14 -2.57 13.85
CA LYS A 197 29.67 -1.20 13.91
C LYS A 197 29.28 -0.47 15.20
N TYR A 198 28.08 -0.69 15.72
CA TYR A 198 27.51 0.14 16.79
C TYR A 198 27.39 -0.57 18.14
N CYS A 199 27.51 -1.90 18.19
CA CYS A 199 27.12 -2.70 19.37
C CYS A 199 28.22 -3.61 19.92
N LYS A 200 29.44 -3.44 19.44
CA LYS A 200 30.65 -4.11 19.94
C LYS A 200 31.49 -3.16 20.79
#